data_AF-A0A369JE19-F1
#
_entry.id   AF-A0A369JE19-F1
#
_cell.length_a   1.000
_cell.length_b   1.000
_cell.length_c   1.000
_cell.angle_alpha   90.00
_cell.angle_beta   90.00
_cell.angle_gamma   90.00
#
_symmetry.space_group_name_H-M   'P 1'
#
loop_
_entity.id
_entity.type
_entity.pdbx_description
1 polymer ?
#
loop_
_entity_poly.entity_id
_entity_poly.type
_entity_poly.pdbx_seq_one_letter_code
_entity_poly.pdbx_strand_id
1 'polypeptide(L)'
;MPDKKQAESSNSGNTPSIQENGSSTPSPSPQISSQRPPSSLDRGELLSRARTFLQSPQIIHQDISEKRRFLVEKGLHAPEIDDLLRELPPQRPLIPPRTYPQPPPSNLPTLFLGLIRLFSWLTGGSAALIFLYYRFLLPRITRTSQARHSIKSHHLSLLRKLSTSIASMKESQSESYSVLPRPEPFKEPDTFAACNSVPEVLKTLGEKNPAVQSVPPITLIRCGIADCGKGKAHDLANPTTEELFRYLEGQIPWLISEEGLSHEQKLWEMLSTCPLFTGVASVPTPNASSQEFDDQKPTRWTYNAPTPVEPSPILKSITALSTSMPKGSSTKQSSFQYTLQSLADFTGYISTQVYLPYRHSSNTAAYMPINSNPLNPAEDEFKREVRALKGLVLNRRSFMPPTARPSVPSNPVRTP
;
A
#
# COMPACT_ATOMS: atom_id res chain seq x y z
N MET A 1 26.66 -41.73 26.59
CA MET A 1 26.63 -41.78 28.07
C MET A 1 25.48 -40.90 28.56
N PRO A 2 24.76 -41.32 29.61
CA PRO A 2 23.38 -41.84 29.55
C PRO A 2 22.37 -40.89 30.27
N ASP A 3 21.05 -41.06 30.42
CA ASP A 3 20.14 -42.19 30.70
C ASP A 3 18.68 -41.77 30.36
N LYS A 4 17.80 -42.64 29.80
CA LYS A 4 16.65 -43.33 30.45
C LYS A 4 15.64 -42.39 31.16
N LYS A 5 14.32 -42.38 30.91
CA LYS A 5 13.28 -43.42 31.11
C LYS A 5 11.89 -42.81 30.72
N GLN A 6 10.99 -43.54 30.03
CA GLN A 6 9.71 -44.13 30.55
C GLN A 6 8.71 -43.12 31.16
N ALA A 7 7.39 -43.22 31.01
CA ALA A 7 6.44 -44.14 30.36
C ALA A 7 5.03 -43.54 30.49
N GLU A 8 4.08 -44.07 29.70
CA GLU A 8 2.66 -44.33 30.04
C GLU A 8 1.74 -43.18 30.50
N SER A 9 0.41 -43.22 30.37
CA SER A 9 -0.58 -43.97 29.58
C SER A 9 -1.92 -43.55 30.21
N SER A 10 -3.00 -43.51 29.42
CA SER A 10 -4.38 -43.82 29.84
C SER A 10 -5.03 -42.94 30.95
N ASN A 11 -6.34 -42.83 31.12
CA ASN A 11 -7.56 -43.23 30.43
C ASN A 11 -8.72 -42.71 31.32
N SER A 12 -9.85 -42.40 30.70
CA SER A 12 -11.24 -42.56 31.19
C SER A 12 -11.64 -42.24 32.64
N GLY A 13 -12.80 -41.59 32.75
CA GLY A 13 -13.96 -42.31 33.27
C GLY A 13 -14.72 -41.66 34.43
N ASN A 14 -15.97 -41.31 34.12
CA ASN A 14 -17.21 -41.57 34.87
C ASN A 14 -17.27 -41.39 36.39
N THR A 15 -18.33 -40.73 36.85
CA THR A 15 -18.91 -40.99 38.17
C THR A 15 -20.44 -40.90 38.11
N PRO A 16 -21.20 -41.76 38.80
CA PRO A 16 -22.57 -42.15 38.43
C PRO A 16 -23.67 -41.70 39.42
N SER A 17 -24.92 -41.94 39.03
CA SER A 17 -26.15 -41.89 39.84
C SER A 17 -26.42 -43.19 40.62
N ILE A 18 -27.30 -43.11 41.65
CA ILE A 18 -28.43 -44.01 42.01
C ILE A 18 -28.54 -44.44 43.52
N GLN A 19 -29.72 -44.11 44.09
CA GLN A 19 -30.68 -44.76 45.04
C GLN A 19 -30.32 -45.62 46.30
N GLU A 20 -31.16 -45.40 47.33
CA GLU A 20 -32.06 -46.34 48.07
C GLU A 20 -31.77 -46.94 49.48
N ASN A 21 -32.88 -46.98 50.27
CA ASN A 21 -33.27 -47.82 51.42
C ASN A 21 -32.54 -47.66 52.78
N GLY A 22 -33.14 -47.79 53.98
CA GLY A 22 -34.48 -48.18 54.46
C GLY A 22 -34.39 -48.88 55.84
N SER A 23 -35.40 -48.71 56.73
CA SER A 23 -35.72 -49.48 57.99
C SER A 23 -34.81 -49.28 59.24
N SER A 24 -35.18 -49.43 60.53
CA SER A 24 -36.39 -49.78 61.33
C SER A 24 -36.10 -49.65 62.86
N THR A 25 -37.13 -49.34 63.68
CA THR A 25 -37.59 -49.84 65.05
C THR A 25 -36.60 -50.58 66.01
N PRO A 26 -36.75 -50.67 67.38
CA PRO A 26 -37.99 -50.64 68.20
C PRO A 26 -37.92 -50.10 69.68
N SER A 27 -39.10 -50.17 70.34
CA SER A 27 -39.48 -49.89 71.75
C SER A 27 -39.19 -51.08 72.71
N PRO A 28 -39.18 -50.91 74.05
CA PRO A 28 -40.22 -51.60 74.86
C PRO A 28 -40.67 -50.92 76.19
N SER A 29 -41.90 -51.26 76.62
CA SER A 29 -42.50 -51.04 77.96
C SER A 29 -42.19 -52.20 78.94
N PRO A 30 -42.42 -52.03 80.26
CA PRO A 30 -43.40 -52.92 80.93
C PRO A 30 -44.16 -52.38 82.18
N GLN A 31 -45.41 -52.87 82.30
CA GLN A 31 -46.11 -53.47 83.46
C GLN A 31 -46.70 -52.69 84.68
N ILE A 32 -47.93 -53.12 84.96
CA ILE A 32 -49.02 -52.74 85.88
C ILE A 32 -48.80 -53.17 87.34
N SER A 33 -49.32 -52.42 88.32
CA SER A 33 -49.95 -52.98 89.53
C SER A 33 -50.98 -52.03 90.18
N SER A 34 -52.12 -52.60 90.58
CA SER A 34 -53.31 -51.93 91.14
C SER A 34 -53.38 -52.10 92.66
N GLN A 35 -53.73 -51.06 93.43
CA GLN A 35 -54.20 -51.20 94.82
C GLN A 35 -55.23 -50.10 95.20
N ARG A 36 -56.29 -50.53 95.91
CA ARG A 36 -57.50 -49.79 96.35
C ARG A 36 -57.26 -49.02 97.68
N PRO A 37 -58.15 -48.06 98.06
CA PRO A 37 -57.83 -46.89 98.88
C PRO A 37 -58.05 -47.09 100.40
N PRO A 38 -57.36 -46.27 101.22
CA PRO A 38 -57.84 -45.95 102.57
C PRO A 38 -58.02 -44.44 102.84
N SER A 39 -59.23 -44.13 103.33
CA SER A 39 -59.57 -43.18 104.41
C SER A 39 -59.05 -41.73 104.40
N SER A 40 -60.02 -40.83 104.23
CA SER A 40 -60.15 -39.37 104.40
C SER A 40 -59.16 -38.51 105.22
N LEU A 41 -58.23 -39.05 106.00
CA LEU A 41 -57.22 -38.25 106.73
C LEU A 41 -56.01 -37.88 105.85
N ASP A 42 -55.75 -38.65 104.79
CA ASP A 42 -54.65 -38.41 103.82
C ASP A 42 -55.02 -37.43 102.71
N ARG A 43 -56.24 -36.89 102.69
CA ARG A 43 -56.73 -36.05 101.59
C ARG A 43 -55.96 -34.74 101.47
N GLY A 44 -55.56 -34.15 102.60
CA GLY A 44 -54.68 -32.98 102.63
C GLY A 44 -53.27 -33.26 102.09
N GLU A 45 -52.73 -34.46 102.37
CA GLU A 45 -51.43 -34.91 101.85
C GLU A 45 -51.47 -35.23 100.36
N LEU A 46 -52.60 -35.76 99.87
CA LEU A 46 -52.83 -35.99 98.45
C LEU A 46 -52.92 -34.68 97.68
N LEU A 47 -53.60 -33.66 98.22
CA LEU A 47 -53.65 -32.33 97.63
C LEU A 47 -52.26 -31.65 97.66
N SER A 48 -51.48 -31.81 98.74
CA SER A 48 -50.13 -31.25 98.80
C SER A 48 -49.19 -31.93 97.82
N ARG A 49 -49.21 -33.27 97.71
CA ARG A 49 -48.46 -34.02 96.68
C ARG A 49 -48.90 -33.66 95.27
N ALA A 50 -50.21 -33.48 95.04
CA ALA A 50 -50.73 -33.03 93.75
C ALA A 50 -50.20 -31.64 93.38
N ARG A 51 -50.15 -30.69 94.34
CA ARG A 51 -49.52 -29.38 94.12
C ARG A 51 -48.04 -29.51 93.78
N THR A 52 -47.29 -30.33 94.51
CA THR A 52 -45.86 -30.56 94.22
C THR A 52 -45.66 -31.24 92.86
N PHE A 53 -46.52 -32.17 92.48
CA PHE A 53 -46.50 -32.86 91.19
C PHE A 53 -46.78 -31.88 90.05
N LEU A 54 -47.79 -31.02 90.18
CA LEU A 54 -48.13 -30.00 89.17
C LEU A 54 -47.05 -28.92 89.03
N GLN A 55 -46.24 -28.67 90.08
CA GLN A 55 -45.08 -27.78 90.04
C GLN A 55 -43.81 -28.44 89.50
N SER A 56 -43.80 -29.75 89.26
CA SER A 56 -42.64 -30.46 88.74
C SER A 56 -42.33 -30.05 87.29
N PRO A 57 -41.06 -29.76 86.94
CA PRO A 57 -40.65 -29.33 85.59
C PRO A 57 -41.10 -30.27 84.46
N GLN A 58 -41.17 -31.57 84.76
CA GLN A 58 -41.52 -32.59 83.76
C GLN A 58 -43.02 -32.58 83.43
N ILE A 59 -43.86 -32.24 84.39
CA ILE A 59 -45.33 -32.24 84.23
C ILE A 59 -45.82 -30.87 83.81
N ILE A 60 -45.09 -29.79 84.11
CA ILE A 60 -45.44 -28.42 83.71
C ILE A 60 -45.81 -28.33 82.22
N HIS A 61 -45.06 -28.99 81.32
CA HIS A 61 -45.28 -28.95 79.88
C HIS A 61 -46.32 -29.95 79.35
N GLN A 62 -46.87 -30.82 80.19
CA GLN A 62 -47.85 -31.83 79.78
C GLN A 62 -49.26 -31.23 79.64
N ASP A 63 -50.05 -31.78 78.71
CA ASP A 63 -51.40 -31.28 78.42
C ASP A 63 -52.33 -31.31 79.64
N ILE A 64 -53.21 -30.32 79.73
CA ILE A 64 -54.13 -30.13 80.88
C ILE A 64 -55.07 -31.35 81.01
N SER A 65 -55.46 -31.98 79.90
CA SER A 65 -56.28 -33.19 79.87
C SER A 65 -55.58 -34.39 80.51
N GLU A 66 -54.27 -34.56 80.27
CA GLU A 66 -53.48 -35.65 80.85
C GLU A 66 -53.23 -35.44 82.34
N LYS A 67 -52.98 -34.19 82.77
CA LYS A 67 -52.90 -33.82 84.19
C LYS A 67 -54.21 -34.14 84.91
N ARG A 68 -55.34 -33.76 84.32
CA ARG A 68 -56.68 -34.08 84.87
C ARG A 68 -56.85 -35.60 85.00
N ARG A 69 -56.53 -36.36 83.95
CA ARG A 69 -56.66 -37.82 83.95
C ARG A 69 -55.80 -38.46 85.03
N PHE A 70 -54.55 -38.02 85.18
CA PHE A 70 -53.64 -38.54 86.20
C PHE A 70 -54.14 -38.21 87.62
N LEU A 71 -54.60 -36.99 87.87
CA LEU A 71 -55.13 -36.62 89.19
C LEU A 71 -56.41 -37.37 89.55
N VAL A 72 -57.30 -37.60 88.57
CA VAL A 72 -58.49 -38.46 88.74
C VAL A 72 -58.06 -39.89 89.06
N GLU A 73 -57.07 -40.44 88.35
CA GLU A 73 -56.53 -41.78 88.60
C GLU A 73 -55.89 -41.90 89.99
N LYS A 74 -55.30 -40.81 90.51
CA LYS A 74 -54.78 -40.73 91.88
C LYS A 74 -55.87 -40.53 92.95
N GLY A 75 -57.14 -40.49 92.56
CA GLY A 75 -58.27 -40.46 93.49
C GLY A 75 -58.69 -39.06 93.96
N LEU A 76 -58.22 -37.99 93.31
CA LEU A 76 -58.74 -36.64 93.55
C LEU A 76 -60.11 -36.45 92.86
N HIS A 77 -61.00 -35.71 93.51
CA HIS A 77 -62.33 -35.46 92.95
C HIS A 77 -62.28 -34.36 91.88
N ALA A 78 -63.15 -34.45 90.87
CA ALA A 78 -63.23 -33.48 89.78
C ALA A 78 -63.25 -31.99 90.21
N PRO A 79 -64.04 -31.55 91.22
CA PRO A 79 -64.05 -30.15 91.63
C PRO A 79 -62.72 -29.71 92.28
N GLU A 80 -62.05 -30.59 93.02
CA GLU A 80 -60.76 -30.29 93.65
C GLU A 80 -59.65 -30.13 92.62
N ILE A 81 -59.73 -30.91 91.53
CA ILE A 81 -58.79 -30.81 90.41
C ILE A 81 -58.95 -29.47 89.69
N ASP A 82 -60.19 -29.02 89.51
CA ASP A 82 -60.45 -27.73 88.88
C ASP A 82 -59.99 -26.56 89.75
N ASP A 83 -60.18 -26.64 91.07
CA ASP A 83 -59.65 -25.66 92.01
C ASP A 83 -58.11 -25.65 92.00
N LEU A 84 -57.47 -26.83 92.00
CA LEU A 84 -56.02 -26.94 91.89
C LEU A 84 -55.51 -26.33 90.59
N LEU A 85 -56.11 -26.68 89.44
CA LEU A 85 -55.71 -26.15 88.14
C LEU A 85 -55.93 -24.65 88.01
N ARG A 86 -56.90 -24.09 88.74
CA ARG A 86 -57.18 -22.65 88.82
C ARG A 86 -56.21 -21.92 89.76
N GLU A 87 -55.71 -22.60 90.80
CA GLU A 87 -54.64 -22.12 91.69
C GLU A 87 -53.27 -22.05 90.98
N LEU A 88 -53.04 -22.80 89.89
CA LEU A 88 -51.79 -22.65 89.13
C LEU A 88 -51.71 -21.26 88.48
N PRO A 89 -50.63 -20.50 88.71
CA PRO A 89 -50.44 -19.23 88.04
C PRO A 89 -50.48 -19.46 86.51
N PRO A 90 -51.19 -18.61 85.74
CA PRO A 90 -51.28 -18.76 84.30
C PRO A 90 -49.88 -18.84 83.73
N GLN A 91 -49.52 -19.98 83.16
CA GLN A 91 -48.21 -20.20 82.56
C GLN A 91 -48.07 -19.28 81.35
N ARG A 92 -47.49 -18.10 81.59
CA ARG A 92 -47.07 -17.21 80.51
C ARG A 92 -46.00 -17.97 79.73
N PRO A 93 -46.11 -18.10 78.39
CA PRO A 93 -45.07 -18.75 77.61
C PRO A 93 -43.74 -18.07 77.94
N LEU A 94 -42.75 -18.85 78.38
CA LEU A 94 -41.40 -18.34 78.58
C LEU A 94 -40.91 -17.85 77.21
N ILE A 95 -40.99 -16.54 76.99
CA ILE A 95 -40.28 -15.87 75.91
C ILE A 95 -38.81 -16.22 76.18
N PRO A 96 -38.15 -16.99 75.29
CA PRO A 96 -36.77 -17.38 75.53
C PRO A 96 -35.93 -16.10 75.70
N PRO A 97 -34.89 -16.12 76.56
CA PRO A 97 -33.95 -15.02 76.64
C PRO A 97 -33.54 -14.65 75.21
N ARG A 98 -33.53 -13.35 74.92
CA ARG A 98 -33.29 -12.76 73.60
C ARG A 98 -31.85 -13.08 73.15
N THR A 99 -31.59 -14.34 72.81
CA THR A 99 -30.37 -14.83 72.20
C THR A 99 -30.46 -14.47 70.73
N TYR A 100 -30.12 -13.22 70.43
CA TYR A 100 -29.66 -12.91 69.09
C TYR A 100 -28.51 -13.88 68.80
N PRO A 101 -28.55 -14.63 67.68
CA PRO A 101 -27.38 -15.40 67.27
C PRO A 101 -26.22 -14.41 67.20
N GLN A 102 -25.11 -14.75 67.85
CA GLN A 102 -23.88 -13.97 67.77
C GLN A 102 -23.60 -13.74 66.27
N PRO A 103 -23.44 -12.47 65.80
CA PRO A 103 -23.22 -12.23 64.39
C PRO A 103 -21.98 -13.03 63.96
N PRO A 104 -22.03 -13.72 62.81
CA PRO A 104 -20.90 -14.51 62.33
C PRO A 104 -19.66 -13.61 62.25
N PRO A 105 -18.46 -14.12 62.60
CA PRO A 105 -17.24 -13.34 62.52
C PRO A 105 -17.07 -12.78 61.10
N SER A 106 -16.68 -11.50 61.01
CA SER A 106 -16.59 -10.80 59.72
C SER A 106 -15.63 -11.52 58.77
N ASN A 107 -16.09 -11.88 57.57
CA ASN A 107 -15.28 -12.44 56.48
C ASN A 107 -14.38 -11.38 55.78
N LEU A 108 -14.15 -10.23 56.40
CA LEU A 108 -13.26 -9.20 55.86
C LEU A 108 -11.83 -9.68 55.61
N PRO A 109 -11.14 -10.40 56.52
CA PRO A 109 -9.77 -10.82 56.27
C PRO A 109 -9.66 -11.80 55.10
N THR A 110 -10.66 -12.67 54.88
CA THR A 110 -10.67 -13.59 53.74
C THR A 110 -10.90 -12.85 52.42
N LEU A 111 -11.73 -11.81 52.40
CA LEU A 111 -11.88 -10.92 51.24
C LEU A 111 -10.60 -10.13 50.94
N PHE A 112 -9.92 -9.60 51.95
CA PHE A 112 -8.64 -8.90 51.78
C PHE A 112 -7.56 -9.83 51.24
N LEU A 113 -7.46 -11.06 51.74
CA LEU A 113 -6.55 -12.07 51.18
C LEU A 113 -6.87 -12.38 49.71
N GLY A 114 -8.16 -12.46 49.36
CA GLY A 114 -8.61 -12.65 47.98
C GLY A 114 -8.19 -11.50 47.06
N LEU A 115 -8.38 -10.25 47.51
CA LEU A 115 -7.97 -9.05 46.79
C LEU A 115 -6.45 -8.99 46.60
N ILE A 116 -5.67 -9.22 47.66
CA ILE A 116 -4.20 -9.24 47.59
C ILE A 116 -3.73 -10.29 46.59
N ARG A 117 -4.37 -11.47 46.56
CA ARG A 117 -4.07 -12.50 45.58
C ARG A 117 -4.36 -12.02 44.16
N LEU A 118 -5.52 -11.44 43.89
CA LEU A 118 -5.85 -10.88 42.58
C LEU A 118 -4.85 -9.80 42.13
N PHE A 119 -4.47 -8.89 43.03
CA PHE A 119 -3.44 -7.89 42.74
C PHE A 119 -2.08 -8.52 42.47
N SER A 120 -1.68 -9.56 43.20
CA SER A 120 -0.43 -10.27 42.93
C SER A 120 -0.42 -10.92 41.55
N TRP A 121 -1.54 -11.50 41.11
CA TRP A 121 -1.66 -12.07 39.76
C TRP A 121 -1.64 -10.97 38.69
N LEU A 122 -2.32 -9.86 38.93
CA LEU A 122 -2.37 -8.74 37.99
C LEU A 122 -1.01 -8.05 37.86
N THR A 123 -0.36 -7.73 38.99
CA THR A 123 0.97 -7.12 39.04
C THR A 123 2.03 -8.09 38.48
N GLY A 124 1.96 -9.37 38.84
CA GLY A 124 2.88 -10.38 38.31
C GLY A 124 2.73 -10.58 36.79
N GLY A 125 1.50 -10.66 36.29
CA GLY A 125 1.21 -10.75 34.85
C GLY A 125 1.66 -9.52 34.09
N SER A 126 1.42 -8.32 34.63
CA SER A 126 1.87 -7.05 34.05
C SER A 126 3.41 -6.96 34.01
N ALA A 127 4.08 -7.31 35.11
CA ALA A 127 5.54 -7.34 35.17
C ALA A 127 6.15 -8.34 34.17
N ALA A 128 5.55 -9.53 34.02
CA ALA A 128 5.97 -10.52 33.02
C ALA A 128 5.80 -10.01 31.58
N LEU A 129 4.70 -9.31 31.29
CA LEU A 129 4.44 -8.73 29.97
C LEU A 129 5.42 -7.59 29.65
N ILE A 130 5.70 -6.72 30.62
CA ILE A 130 6.72 -5.66 30.51
C ILE A 130 8.10 -6.28 30.27
N PHE A 131 8.45 -7.33 31.02
CA PHE A 131 9.71 -8.05 30.83
C PHE A 131 9.81 -8.65 29.42
N LEU A 132 8.76 -9.30 28.92
CA LEU A 132 8.71 -9.85 27.56
C LEU A 132 8.87 -8.75 26.50
N TYR A 133 8.20 -7.61 26.70
CA TYR A 133 8.28 -6.45 25.81
C TYR A 133 9.72 -5.91 25.70
N TYR A 134 10.36 -5.61 26.84
CA TYR A 134 11.72 -5.07 26.86
C TYR A 134 12.77 -6.09 26.42
N ARG A 135 12.60 -7.37 26.80
CA ARG A 135 13.62 -8.40 26.54
C ARG A 135 13.59 -8.93 25.10
N PHE A 136 12.41 -9.01 24.48
CA PHE A 136 12.26 -9.66 23.17
C PHE A 136 11.72 -8.74 22.07
N LEU A 137 10.67 -7.95 22.34
CA LEU A 137 10.03 -7.15 21.29
C LEU A 137 10.90 -5.94 20.93
N LEU A 138 11.33 -5.16 21.92
CA LEU A 138 12.12 -3.95 21.72
C LEU A 138 13.43 -4.22 20.93
N PRO A 139 14.26 -5.23 21.26
CA PRO A 139 15.46 -5.52 20.47
C PRO A 139 15.17 -5.96 19.03
N ARG A 140 14.03 -6.63 18.75
CA ARG A 140 13.65 -6.97 17.38
C ARG A 140 13.18 -5.76 16.58
N ILE A 141 12.39 -4.88 17.19
CA ILE A 141 11.89 -3.66 16.55
C ILE A 141 13.06 -2.72 16.23
N THR A 142 13.98 -2.54 17.18
CA THR A 142 15.17 -1.69 16.97
C THR A 142 16.08 -2.22 15.87
N ARG A 143 16.39 -3.52 15.86
CA ARG A 143 17.21 -4.14 14.79
C ARG A 143 16.59 -3.99 13.41
N THR A 144 15.28 -4.24 13.28
CA THR A 144 14.59 -4.10 11.99
C THR A 144 14.50 -2.64 11.53
N SER A 145 14.31 -1.71 12.47
CA SER A 145 14.33 -0.27 12.19
C SER A 145 15.71 0.20 11.71
N GLN A 146 16.78 -0.19 12.39
CA GLN A 146 18.15 0.14 12.01
C GLN A 146 18.51 -0.44 10.63
N ALA A 147 18.15 -1.69 10.36
CA ALA A 147 18.38 -2.31 9.06
C ALA A 147 17.62 -1.61 7.93
N ARG A 148 16.36 -1.20 8.16
CA ARG A 148 15.60 -0.42 7.17
C ARG A 148 16.21 0.96 6.95
N HIS A 149 16.68 1.60 8.02
CA HIS A 149 17.32 2.90 7.93
C HIS A 149 18.65 2.85 7.16
N SER A 150 19.47 1.82 7.37
CA SER A 150 20.73 1.66 6.63
C SER A 150 20.52 1.39 5.13
N ILE A 151 19.49 0.62 4.77
CA ILE A 151 19.12 0.42 3.36
C ILE A 151 18.68 1.74 2.73
N LYS A 152 17.82 2.51 3.40
CA LYS A 152 17.37 3.82 2.91
C LYS A 152 18.53 4.80 2.74
N SER A 153 19.44 4.87 3.72
CA SER A 153 20.60 5.75 3.62
C SER A 153 21.54 5.33 2.49
N HIS A 154 21.74 4.03 2.29
CA HIS A 154 22.53 3.50 1.18
C HIS A 154 21.90 3.85 -0.19
N HIS A 155 20.58 3.68 -0.34
CA HIS A 155 19.87 4.04 -1.57
C HIS A 155 19.97 5.54 -1.86
N LEU A 156 19.78 6.39 -0.84
CA LEU A 156 19.94 7.83 -0.99
C LEU A 156 21.38 8.20 -1.35
N SER A 157 22.38 7.53 -0.77
CA SER A 157 23.77 7.74 -1.12
C SER A 157 24.08 7.36 -2.57
N LEU A 158 23.52 6.26 -3.07
CA LEU A 158 23.69 5.85 -4.46
C LEU A 158 23.03 6.82 -5.44
N LEU A 159 21.80 7.27 -5.15
CA LEU A 159 21.10 8.26 -5.97
C LEU A 159 21.86 9.58 -6.02
N ARG A 160 22.44 10.02 -4.90
CA ARG A 160 23.32 11.20 -4.88
C ARG A 160 24.54 10.99 -5.76
N LYS A 161 25.25 9.86 -5.63
CA LYS A 161 26.42 9.56 -6.47
C LYS A 161 26.06 9.55 -7.96
N LEU A 162 24.94 8.96 -8.34
CA LEU A 162 24.45 8.95 -9.72
C LEU A 162 24.14 10.36 -10.21
N SER A 163 23.43 11.16 -9.42
CA SER A 163 23.12 12.55 -9.77
C SER A 163 24.40 13.38 -9.95
N THR A 164 25.38 13.22 -9.06
CA THR A 164 26.69 13.88 -9.17
C THR A 164 27.44 13.41 -10.41
N SER A 165 27.44 12.11 -10.74
CA SER A 165 28.11 11.60 -11.94
C SER A 165 27.44 12.04 -13.24
N ILE A 166 26.11 12.18 -13.25
CA ILE A 166 25.40 12.74 -14.42
C ILE A 166 25.74 14.22 -14.58
N ALA A 167 25.76 14.98 -13.49
CA ALA A 167 26.13 16.39 -13.54
C ALA A 167 27.57 16.57 -14.05
N SER A 168 28.52 15.79 -13.54
CA SER A 168 29.92 15.85 -14.00
C SER A 168 30.07 15.41 -15.46
N MET A 169 29.37 14.36 -15.90
CA MET A 169 29.40 13.93 -17.30
C MET A 169 28.80 14.98 -18.23
N LYS A 170 27.71 15.64 -17.82
CA LYS A 170 27.11 16.74 -18.60
C LYS A 170 28.07 17.93 -18.72
N GLU A 171 28.81 18.25 -17.67
CA GLU A 171 29.83 19.30 -17.70
C GLU A 171 31.00 18.91 -18.62
N SER A 172 31.53 17.69 -18.51
CA SER A 172 32.58 17.22 -19.44
C SER A 172 32.09 17.14 -20.88
N GLN A 173 30.80 16.84 -21.09
CA GLN A 173 30.17 16.89 -22.40
C GLN A 173 30.05 18.32 -22.91
N SER A 174 29.59 19.28 -22.10
CA SER A 174 29.47 20.68 -22.53
C SER A 174 30.84 21.28 -22.87
N GLU A 175 31.88 20.97 -22.08
CA GLU A 175 33.27 21.31 -22.37
C GLU A 175 33.74 20.69 -23.70
N SER A 176 33.47 19.40 -23.93
CA SER A 176 33.85 18.71 -25.17
C SER A 176 33.06 19.21 -26.39
N TYR A 177 31.77 19.51 -26.22
CA TYR A 177 30.90 20.04 -27.28
C TYR A 177 31.16 21.51 -27.58
N SER A 178 31.79 22.26 -26.67
CA SER A 178 32.19 23.65 -26.94
C SER A 178 33.22 23.76 -28.08
N VAL A 179 34.02 22.71 -28.28
CA VAL A 179 35.02 22.61 -29.35
C VAL A 179 34.38 22.20 -30.68
N LEU A 180 33.23 21.52 -30.64
CA LEU A 180 32.55 21.09 -31.85
C LEU A 180 31.84 22.28 -32.51
N PRO A 181 31.88 22.37 -33.86
CA PRO A 181 31.11 23.37 -34.57
C PRO A 181 29.65 23.22 -34.18
N ARG A 182 29.07 24.26 -33.58
CA ARG A 182 27.65 24.26 -33.21
C ARG A 182 26.86 24.04 -34.50
N PRO A 183 25.83 23.17 -34.49
CA PRO A 183 24.95 23.05 -35.64
C PRO A 183 24.41 24.43 -35.95
N GLU A 184 24.70 24.93 -37.14
CA GLU A 184 24.20 26.21 -37.60
C GLU A 184 22.66 26.11 -37.60
N PRO A 185 21.97 26.82 -36.68
CA PRO A 185 20.54 26.63 -36.48
C PRO A 185 19.72 26.99 -37.72
N PHE A 186 20.34 27.71 -38.66
CA PHE A 186 19.76 28.19 -39.90
C PHE A 186 20.37 27.52 -41.14
N LYS A 187 21.07 26.38 -40.99
CA LYS A 187 21.60 25.67 -42.15
C LYS A 187 20.47 24.97 -42.91
N GLU A 188 20.26 25.38 -44.15
CA GLU A 188 19.33 24.70 -45.05
C GLU A 188 19.79 23.27 -45.34
N PRO A 189 18.87 22.29 -45.41
CA PRO A 189 19.18 20.96 -45.92
C PRO A 189 19.69 21.02 -47.36
N ASP A 190 20.72 20.24 -47.67
CA ASP A 190 21.37 20.22 -48.99
C ASP A 190 20.39 19.89 -50.13
N THR A 191 19.27 19.21 -49.84
CA THR A 191 18.21 18.90 -50.79
C THR A 191 17.51 20.14 -51.34
N PHE A 192 17.38 21.18 -50.52
CA PHE A 192 16.67 22.41 -50.88
C PHE A 192 17.60 23.58 -51.19
N ALA A 193 18.89 23.46 -50.85
CA ALA A 193 19.89 24.49 -51.10
C ALA A 193 20.00 24.88 -52.59
N ALA A 194 19.72 23.96 -53.51
CA ALA A 194 19.74 24.21 -54.95
C ALA A 194 18.48 24.91 -55.48
N CYS A 195 17.37 24.91 -54.73
CA CYS A 195 16.11 25.49 -55.19
C CYS A 195 16.17 27.02 -55.10
N ASN A 196 15.78 27.73 -56.17
CA ASN A 196 15.74 29.19 -56.19
C ASN A 196 14.31 29.74 -56.35
N SER A 197 13.32 28.87 -56.27
CA SER A 197 11.90 29.24 -56.39
C SER A 197 11.02 28.34 -55.54
N VAL A 198 9.92 28.89 -55.04
CA VAL A 198 8.88 28.15 -54.29
C VAL A 198 8.31 26.98 -55.10
N PRO A 199 7.95 27.13 -56.39
CA PRO A 199 7.47 26.01 -57.19
C PRO A 199 8.53 24.91 -57.39
N GLU A 200 9.82 25.24 -57.40
CA GLU A 200 10.89 24.24 -57.48
C GLU A 200 11.00 23.42 -56.18
N VAL A 201 10.89 24.09 -55.01
CA VAL A 201 10.82 23.40 -53.72
C VAL A 201 9.62 22.44 -53.68
N LEU A 202 8.45 22.89 -54.14
CA LEU A 202 7.26 22.04 -54.21
C LEU A 202 7.44 20.85 -55.16
N LYS A 203 8.15 21.03 -56.28
CA LYS A 203 8.50 19.92 -57.19
C LYS A 203 9.42 18.89 -56.53
N THR A 204 10.41 19.33 -55.75
CA THR A 204 11.34 18.40 -55.06
C THR A 204 10.67 17.55 -54.00
N LEU A 205 9.59 18.04 -53.37
CA LEU A 205 8.85 17.31 -52.33
C LEU A 205 7.95 16.20 -52.88
N GLY A 206 7.76 16.16 -54.20
CA GLY A 206 6.96 15.15 -54.90
C GLY A 206 5.47 15.47 -54.96
N GLU A 207 4.82 15.00 -56.02
CA GLU A 207 3.44 15.32 -56.39
C GLU A 207 2.38 14.64 -55.49
N LYS A 208 2.75 13.55 -54.80
CA LYS A 208 1.76 12.63 -54.19
C LYS A 208 1.35 12.94 -52.75
N ASN A 209 2.09 13.77 -52.02
CA ASN A 209 1.69 14.35 -50.73
C ASN A 209 2.84 15.25 -50.26
N PRO A 210 2.87 16.54 -50.64
CA PRO A 210 3.90 17.42 -50.15
C PRO A 210 3.61 17.60 -48.66
N ALA A 211 4.37 16.93 -47.80
CA ALA A 211 4.41 17.25 -46.39
C ALA A 211 5.10 18.62 -46.28
N VAL A 212 4.43 19.70 -46.70
CA VAL A 212 5.01 21.05 -46.77
C VAL A 212 5.48 21.50 -45.39
N GLN A 213 4.89 20.94 -44.32
CA GLN A 213 5.35 21.07 -42.94
C GLN A 213 6.79 20.60 -42.69
N SER A 214 7.33 19.73 -43.56
CA SER A 214 8.73 19.27 -43.52
C SER A 214 9.70 20.21 -44.21
N VAL A 215 9.21 21.19 -44.98
CA VAL A 215 10.06 22.18 -45.62
C VAL A 215 10.52 23.18 -44.56
N PRO A 216 11.84 23.41 -44.41
CA PRO A 216 12.37 24.40 -43.48
C PRO A 216 11.82 25.81 -43.80
N PRO A 217 11.34 26.56 -42.80
CA PRO A 217 10.83 27.92 -42.98
C PRO A 217 11.83 28.84 -43.70
N ILE A 218 13.12 28.71 -43.39
CA ILE A 218 14.21 29.46 -44.01
C ILE A 218 14.24 29.32 -45.54
N THR A 219 14.10 28.11 -46.05
CA THR A 219 14.11 27.83 -47.49
C THR A 219 12.90 28.46 -48.17
N LEU A 220 11.71 28.38 -47.55
CA LEU A 220 10.49 28.99 -48.10
C LEU A 220 10.63 30.50 -48.22
N ILE A 221 11.14 31.16 -47.18
CA ILE A 221 11.36 32.61 -47.18
C ILE A 221 12.40 33.00 -48.22
N ARG A 222 13.54 32.30 -48.29
CA ARG A 222 14.60 32.56 -49.27
C ARG A 222 14.07 32.46 -50.70
N CYS A 223 13.37 31.37 -51.02
CA CYS A 223 12.78 31.16 -52.33
C CYS A 223 11.67 32.19 -52.64
N GLY A 224 10.85 32.54 -51.65
CA GLY A 224 9.81 33.56 -51.79
C GLY A 224 10.39 34.94 -52.11
N ILE A 225 11.43 35.38 -51.38
CA ILE A 225 12.12 36.65 -51.65
C ILE A 225 12.75 36.62 -53.05
N ALA A 226 13.43 35.53 -53.42
CA ALA A 226 14.04 35.37 -54.73
C ALA A 226 13.01 35.41 -55.87
N ASP A 227 11.85 34.80 -55.69
CA ASP A 227 10.77 34.82 -56.69
C ASP A 227 10.08 36.18 -56.78
N CYS A 228 9.79 36.85 -55.66
CA CYS A 228 9.20 38.20 -55.67
C CYS A 228 10.08 39.24 -56.38
N GLY A 229 11.40 39.04 -56.38
CA GLY A 229 12.36 39.90 -57.08
C GLY A 229 12.43 39.67 -58.59
N LYS A 230 11.92 38.53 -59.11
CA LYS A 230 11.99 38.21 -60.54
C LYS A 230 11.13 39.19 -61.35
N GLY A 231 11.78 40.03 -62.15
CA GLY A 231 11.13 40.98 -63.07
C GLY A 231 10.98 42.41 -62.56
N LYS A 232 11.41 42.70 -61.32
CA LYS A 232 11.48 44.09 -60.80
C LYS A 232 12.91 44.64 -60.94
N ALA A 233 13.05 45.93 -61.23
CA ALA A 233 14.36 46.59 -61.25
C ALA A 233 14.99 46.63 -59.85
N HIS A 234 16.32 46.71 -59.76
CA HIS A 234 17.16 46.50 -58.57
C HIS A 234 16.62 47.14 -57.26
N ASP A 235 16.07 48.35 -57.29
CA ASP A 235 15.56 49.04 -56.09
C ASP A 235 14.17 48.57 -55.62
N LEU A 236 13.43 47.88 -56.49
CA LEU A 236 12.13 47.27 -56.25
C LEU A 236 12.21 45.74 -56.09
N ALA A 237 13.42 45.16 -56.17
CA ALA A 237 13.63 43.72 -56.07
C ALA A 237 13.32 43.16 -54.67
N ASN A 238 13.30 44.03 -53.65
CA ASN A 238 13.08 43.63 -52.26
C ASN A 238 11.60 43.74 -51.90
N PRO A 239 10.89 42.61 -51.66
CA PRO A 239 9.48 42.64 -51.30
C PRO A 239 9.27 43.21 -49.89
N THR A 240 8.11 43.84 -49.70
CA THR A 240 7.60 44.16 -48.36
C THR A 240 7.15 42.88 -47.66
N THR A 241 7.04 42.91 -46.32
CA THR A 241 6.49 41.79 -45.54
C THR A 241 5.16 41.31 -46.13
N GLU A 242 4.21 42.21 -46.37
CA GLU A 242 2.88 41.87 -46.88
C GLU A 242 2.92 41.27 -48.29
N GLU A 243 3.76 41.80 -49.18
CA GLU A 243 3.94 41.24 -50.53
C GLU A 243 4.48 39.81 -50.49
N LEU A 244 5.44 39.55 -49.59
CA LEU A 244 6.04 38.22 -49.42
C LEU A 244 5.02 37.20 -48.92
N PHE A 245 4.26 37.52 -47.87
CA PHE A 245 3.26 36.60 -47.32
C PHE A 245 2.09 36.38 -48.28
N ARG A 246 1.60 37.42 -48.97
CA ARG A 246 0.58 37.26 -50.03
C ARG A 246 1.08 36.38 -51.17
N TYR A 247 2.35 36.50 -51.55
CA TYR A 247 2.94 35.63 -52.57
C TYR A 247 3.00 34.17 -52.09
N LEU A 248 3.43 33.93 -50.85
CA LEU A 248 3.50 32.58 -50.27
C LEU A 248 2.10 31.95 -50.12
N GLU A 249 1.11 32.70 -49.65
CA GLU A 249 -0.30 32.27 -49.58
C GLU A 249 -0.85 31.88 -50.96
N GLY A 250 -0.50 32.65 -51.99
CA GLY A 250 -0.90 32.37 -53.37
C GLY A 250 -0.27 31.10 -53.95
N GLN A 251 0.98 30.79 -53.59
CA GLN A 251 1.67 29.57 -54.03
C GLN A 251 1.31 28.35 -53.17
N ILE A 252 0.93 28.56 -51.92
CA ILE A 252 0.75 27.52 -50.91
C ILE A 252 -0.63 27.72 -50.24
N PRO A 253 -1.73 27.22 -50.83
CA PRO A 253 -3.08 27.51 -50.35
C PRO A 253 -3.38 27.08 -48.91
N TRP A 254 -2.64 26.10 -48.36
CA TRP A 254 -2.84 25.64 -46.98
C TRP A 254 -2.32 26.63 -45.94
N LEU A 255 -1.50 27.63 -46.30
CA LEU A 255 -1.07 28.67 -45.36
C LEU A 255 -2.27 29.44 -44.76
N ILE A 256 -3.40 29.49 -45.47
CA ILE A 256 -4.65 30.14 -45.05
C ILE A 256 -5.41 29.29 -44.01
N SER A 257 -5.06 28.01 -43.85
CA SER A 257 -5.67 27.13 -42.84
C SER A 257 -5.25 27.52 -41.42
N GLU A 258 -5.99 27.02 -40.42
CA GLU A 258 -5.66 27.25 -39.00
C GLU A 258 -4.26 26.75 -38.62
N GLU A 259 -3.84 25.60 -39.15
CA GLU A 259 -2.46 25.10 -39.00
C GLU A 259 -1.45 26.00 -39.73
N GLY A 260 -1.86 26.57 -40.87
CA GLY A 260 -1.12 27.53 -41.66
C GLY A 260 -0.75 28.78 -40.90
N LEU A 261 -1.66 29.34 -40.09
CA LEU A 261 -1.38 30.51 -39.23
C LEU A 261 -0.24 30.25 -38.23
N SER A 262 -0.17 29.05 -37.65
CA SER A 262 0.94 28.67 -36.76
C SER A 262 2.28 28.58 -37.51
N HIS A 263 2.24 28.22 -38.79
CA HIS A 263 3.42 28.17 -39.64
C HIS A 263 3.82 29.56 -40.14
N GLU A 264 2.85 30.43 -40.43
CA GLU A 264 3.05 31.83 -40.74
C GLU A 264 3.77 32.55 -39.59
N GLN A 265 3.35 32.31 -38.35
CA GLN A 265 4.04 32.84 -37.17
C GLN A 265 5.50 32.36 -37.09
N LYS A 266 5.78 31.10 -37.43
CA LYS A 266 7.15 30.56 -37.49
C LYS A 266 7.96 31.18 -38.63
N LEU A 267 7.35 31.44 -39.78
CA LEU A 267 7.98 32.15 -40.89
C LEU A 267 8.33 33.58 -40.48
N TRP A 268 7.42 34.27 -39.81
CA TRP A 268 7.66 35.61 -39.26
C TRP A 268 8.76 35.62 -38.20
N GLU A 269 8.74 34.67 -37.26
CA GLU A 269 9.80 34.50 -36.26
C GLU A 269 11.14 34.20 -36.94
N MET A 270 11.17 33.34 -37.95
CA MET A 270 12.38 33.05 -38.72
C MET A 270 12.91 34.28 -39.46
N LEU A 271 12.02 35.05 -40.10
CA LEU A 271 12.35 36.28 -40.83
C LEU A 271 12.96 37.35 -39.90
N SER A 272 12.45 37.45 -38.67
CA SER A 272 12.89 38.45 -37.68
C SER A 272 14.08 38.02 -36.82
N THR A 273 14.28 36.72 -36.58
CA THR A 273 15.36 36.18 -35.74
C THR A 273 16.59 35.74 -36.51
N CYS A 274 16.45 35.35 -37.78
CA CYS A 274 17.56 34.83 -38.57
C CYS A 274 18.41 35.96 -39.16
N PRO A 275 19.73 36.01 -38.89
CA PRO A 275 20.60 37.08 -39.37
C PRO A 275 20.83 37.07 -40.89
N LEU A 276 20.39 36.02 -41.59
CA LEU A 276 20.46 35.92 -43.05
C LEU A 276 19.45 36.82 -43.76
N PHE A 277 18.38 37.24 -43.05
CA PHE A 277 17.41 38.18 -43.55
C PHE A 277 17.67 39.55 -42.93
N THR A 278 17.82 40.57 -43.76
CA THR A 278 18.00 41.95 -43.30
C THR A 278 16.78 42.76 -43.71
N GLY A 279 16.08 43.30 -42.71
CA GLY A 279 14.97 44.23 -42.91
C GLY A 279 15.52 45.65 -43.03
N VAL A 280 15.37 46.26 -44.20
CA VAL A 280 15.72 47.67 -44.42
C VAL A 280 14.42 48.48 -44.39
N ALA A 281 14.30 49.36 -43.41
CA ALA A 281 13.20 50.33 -43.38
C ALA A 281 13.32 51.23 -44.62
N SER A 282 12.23 51.33 -45.39
CA SER A 282 12.21 52.15 -46.61
C SER A 282 12.56 53.60 -46.28
N VAL A 283 13.63 54.11 -46.90
CA VAL A 283 14.05 55.50 -46.74
C VAL A 283 12.92 56.37 -47.32
N PRO A 284 12.37 57.33 -46.55
CA PRO A 284 11.30 58.18 -47.05
C PRO A 284 11.78 58.94 -48.28
N THR A 285 11.11 58.73 -49.40
CA THR A 285 11.36 59.50 -50.62
C THR A 285 11.09 60.98 -50.32
N PRO A 286 12.09 61.88 -50.47
CA PRO A 286 12.02 63.24 -49.93
C PRO A 286 10.99 64.18 -50.58
N ASN A 287 10.16 63.71 -51.51
CA ASN A 287 9.18 64.52 -52.24
C ASN A 287 7.70 64.19 -51.94
N ALA A 288 7.40 63.30 -51.00
CA ALA A 288 6.02 63.06 -50.57
C ALA A 288 5.68 63.97 -49.38
N SER A 289 5.16 65.16 -49.67
CA SER A 289 4.79 66.15 -48.66
C SER A 289 3.66 65.67 -47.75
N SER A 290 4.02 65.41 -46.50
CA SER A 290 3.28 65.75 -45.27
C SER A 290 1.80 65.36 -45.22
N GLN A 291 1.53 64.10 -44.93
CA GLN A 291 0.32 63.73 -44.19
C GLN A 291 0.73 62.82 -43.02
N GLU A 292 0.76 63.41 -41.83
CA GLU A 292 1.07 62.78 -40.55
C GLU A 292 -0.02 61.77 -40.19
N PHE A 293 0.11 60.54 -40.67
CA PHE A 293 -0.45 59.38 -40.00
C PHE A 293 0.72 58.48 -39.63
N ASP A 294 0.70 57.96 -38.40
CA ASP A 294 1.73 57.15 -37.74
C ASP A 294 1.82 55.74 -38.37
N ASP A 295 1.82 55.69 -39.70
CA ASP A 295 1.81 54.48 -40.50
C ASP A 295 3.22 53.91 -40.52
N GLN A 296 3.34 52.72 -39.91
CA GLN A 296 4.56 51.92 -39.91
C GLN A 296 5.06 51.75 -41.35
N LYS A 297 6.18 52.39 -41.67
CA LYS A 297 6.79 52.27 -42.99
C LYS A 297 7.05 50.79 -43.28
N PRO A 298 6.62 50.27 -44.44
CA PRO A 298 6.77 48.86 -44.75
C PRO A 298 8.26 48.50 -44.78
N THR A 299 8.61 47.47 -44.01
CA THR A 299 9.96 46.90 -43.97
C THR A 299 10.19 46.07 -45.23
N ARG A 300 11.27 46.34 -45.95
CA ARG A 300 11.68 45.55 -47.13
C ARG A 300 12.73 44.55 -46.72
N TRP A 301 12.59 43.31 -47.19
CA TRP A 301 13.46 42.21 -46.79
C TRP A 301 14.44 41.84 -47.90
N THR A 302 15.71 41.69 -47.53
CA THR A 302 16.78 41.21 -48.42
C THR A 302 17.37 39.94 -47.83
N TYR A 303 17.55 38.91 -48.66
CA TYR A 303 18.29 37.72 -48.27
C TYR A 303 19.78 37.90 -48.56
N ASN A 304 20.59 37.88 -47.50
CA ASN A 304 22.05 37.92 -47.59
C ASN A 304 22.56 36.48 -47.58
N ALA A 305 22.93 35.97 -48.76
CA ALA A 305 23.54 34.65 -48.86
C ALA A 305 24.81 34.63 -47.99
N PRO A 306 24.96 33.65 -47.08
CA PRO A 306 26.13 33.58 -46.22
C PRO A 306 27.35 33.49 -47.13
N THR A 307 28.30 34.42 -46.96
CA THR A 307 29.55 34.38 -47.69
C THR A 307 30.18 33.01 -47.43
N PRO A 308 30.52 32.23 -48.46
CA PRO A 308 31.04 30.87 -48.28
C PRO A 308 32.30 30.97 -47.41
N VAL A 309 32.15 30.64 -46.12
CA VAL A 309 33.26 30.66 -45.18
C VAL A 309 34.21 29.57 -45.65
N GLU A 310 35.45 29.94 -45.95
CA GLU A 310 36.44 28.94 -46.30
C GLU A 310 36.49 27.88 -45.20
N PRO A 311 36.38 26.58 -45.54
CA PRO A 311 36.34 25.53 -44.53
C PRO A 311 37.61 25.63 -43.70
N SER A 312 37.46 25.57 -42.37
CA SER A 312 38.58 25.65 -41.45
C SER A 312 39.68 24.65 -41.85
N PRO A 313 40.97 24.95 -41.62
CA PRO A 313 42.06 24.06 -42.01
C PRO A 313 41.89 22.64 -41.44
N ILE A 314 41.23 22.51 -40.28
CA ILE A 314 40.87 21.24 -39.66
C ILE A 314 39.78 20.51 -40.47
N LEU A 315 38.74 21.19 -40.93
CA LEU A 315 37.73 20.58 -41.80
C LEU A 315 38.34 20.17 -43.14
N LYS A 316 39.26 20.97 -43.70
CA LYS A 316 40.05 20.59 -44.88
C LYS A 316 40.86 19.32 -44.62
N SER A 317 41.51 19.19 -43.45
CA SER A 317 42.27 17.98 -43.12
C SER A 317 41.38 16.77 -42.81
N ILE A 318 40.22 16.95 -42.18
CA ILE A 318 39.26 15.86 -41.90
C ILE A 318 38.60 15.39 -43.18
N THR A 319 38.22 16.30 -44.08
CA THR A 319 37.66 15.93 -45.38
C THR A 319 38.71 15.24 -46.24
N ALA A 320 39.96 15.73 -46.26
CA ALA A 320 41.09 15.05 -46.90
C ALA A 320 41.37 13.68 -46.28
N LEU A 321 41.29 13.54 -44.95
CA LEU A 321 41.44 12.27 -44.26
C LEU A 321 40.28 11.33 -44.63
N SER A 322 39.05 11.82 -44.60
CA SER A 322 37.85 11.06 -44.94
C SER A 322 37.82 10.62 -46.40
N THR A 323 38.39 11.40 -47.31
CA THR A 323 38.54 11.00 -48.71
C THR A 323 39.72 10.06 -48.92
N SER A 324 40.79 10.17 -48.13
CA SER A 324 41.94 9.27 -48.15
C SER A 324 41.67 7.91 -47.48
N MET A 325 40.76 7.86 -46.51
CA MET A 325 40.35 6.61 -45.88
C MET A 325 39.61 5.75 -46.91
N PRO A 326 39.90 4.44 -46.99
CA PRO A 326 39.14 3.54 -47.84
C PRO A 326 37.67 3.65 -47.46
N LYS A 327 36.84 4.20 -48.36
CA LYS A 327 35.38 4.25 -48.18
C LYS A 327 34.94 2.80 -48.08
N GLY A 328 34.73 2.35 -46.83
CA GLY A 328 34.55 0.95 -46.51
C GLY A 328 33.51 0.34 -47.43
N SER A 329 33.96 -0.57 -48.30
CA SER A 329 33.09 -1.47 -49.04
C SER A 329 32.08 -2.03 -48.05
N SER A 330 30.80 -1.90 -48.37
CA SER A 330 29.66 -2.35 -47.57
C SER A 330 29.98 -3.60 -46.74
N THR A 331 29.90 -3.44 -45.42
CA THR A 331 29.57 -4.47 -44.44
C THR A 331 30.12 -5.87 -44.74
N LYS A 332 31.43 -6.06 -44.53
CA LYS A 332 31.86 -7.36 -43.99
C LYS A 332 31.34 -7.40 -42.55
N GLN A 333 30.30 -8.19 -42.30
CA GLN A 333 29.80 -8.48 -40.95
C GLN A 333 31.01 -8.76 -40.06
N SER A 334 31.21 -7.94 -39.02
CA SER A 334 32.38 -8.12 -38.16
C SER A 334 32.25 -9.50 -37.50
N SER A 335 33.34 -10.28 -37.50
CA SER A 335 33.39 -11.61 -36.86
C SER A 335 32.98 -11.58 -35.38
N PHE A 336 33.01 -10.40 -34.76
CA PHE A 336 32.65 -10.16 -33.37
C PHE A 336 31.18 -9.84 -33.14
N GLN A 337 30.36 -9.64 -34.18
CA GLN A 337 28.91 -9.49 -34.01
C GLN A 337 28.30 -10.74 -33.38
N TYR A 338 28.78 -11.93 -33.77
CA TYR A 338 28.37 -13.17 -33.15
C TYR A 338 28.77 -13.22 -31.67
N THR A 339 29.98 -12.77 -31.31
CA THR A 339 30.44 -12.75 -29.92
C THR A 339 29.62 -11.79 -29.07
N LEU A 340 29.31 -10.60 -29.58
CA LEU A 340 28.46 -9.63 -28.87
C LEU A 340 27.03 -10.12 -28.74
N GLN A 341 26.48 -10.79 -29.76
CA GLN A 341 25.18 -11.43 -29.69
C GLN A 341 25.17 -12.58 -28.67
N SER A 342 26.21 -13.42 -28.66
CA SER A 342 26.36 -14.50 -27.68
C SER A 342 26.50 -13.97 -26.25
N LEU A 343 27.23 -12.86 -26.05
CA LEU A 343 27.33 -12.20 -24.74
C LEU A 343 25.99 -11.60 -24.30
N ALA A 344 25.22 -11.02 -25.22
CA ALA A 344 23.89 -10.51 -24.94
C ALA A 344 22.93 -11.64 -24.55
N ASP A 345 22.95 -12.77 -25.28
CA ASP A 345 22.12 -13.93 -25.00
C ASP A 345 22.52 -14.60 -23.67
N PHE A 346 23.81 -14.69 -23.37
CA PHE A 346 24.32 -15.20 -22.09
C PHE A 346 23.92 -14.30 -20.91
N THR A 347 24.02 -12.98 -21.07
CA THR A 347 23.58 -12.02 -20.06
C THR A 347 22.06 -12.11 -19.84
N GLY A 348 21.29 -12.30 -20.92
CA GLY A 348 19.87 -12.60 -20.86
C GLY A 348 19.59 -13.86 -20.05
N TYR A 349 20.31 -14.95 -20.31
CA TYR A 349 20.18 -16.21 -19.58
C TYR A 349 20.48 -16.07 -18.08
N ILE A 350 21.60 -15.44 -17.70
CA ILE A 350 21.93 -15.18 -16.28
C ILE A 350 20.82 -14.35 -15.62
N SER A 351 20.34 -13.30 -16.30
CA SER A 351 19.27 -12.47 -15.74
C SER A 351 18.00 -13.28 -15.46
N THR A 352 17.65 -14.24 -16.33
CA THR A 352 16.49 -15.09 -16.11
C THR A 352 16.67 -16.03 -14.91
N GLN A 353 17.87 -16.59 -14.73
CA GLN A 353 18.18 -17.48 -13.58
C GLN A 353 18.19 -16.73 -12.24
N VAL A 354 18.69 -15.48 -12.21
CA VAL A 354 18.84 -14.72 -10.96
C VAL A 354 17.51 -14.19 -10.41
N TYR A 355 16.52 -13.92 -11.26
CA TYR A 355 15.21 -13.39 -10.86
C TYR A 355 14.08 -14.43 -10.82
N LEU A 356 14.37 -15.71 -11.03
CA LEU A 356 13.42 -16.78 -10.77
C LEU A 356 13.29 -16.97 -9.24
N PRO A 357 12.12 -16.71 -8.62
CA PRO A 357 11.92 -17.02 -7.21
C PRO A 357 12.13 -18.53 -7.02
N TYR A 358 13.07 -18.87 -6.13
CA TYR A 358 13.46 -20.21 -5.75
C TYR A 358 12.22 -21.11 -5.55
N ARG A 359 11.95 -22.01 -6.50
CA ARG A 359 10.95 -23.07 -6.32
C ARG A 359 11.64 -24.22 -5.60
N HIS A 360 11.19 -24.56 -4.41
CA HIS A 360 11.57 -25.83 -3.79
C HIS A 360 11.12 -26.98 -4.71
N SER A 361 12.09 -27.72 -5.23
CA SER A 361 11.88 -28.96 -5.96
C SER A 361 11.19 -29.96 -5.04
N SER A 362 9.88 -30.12 -5.18
CA SER A 362 9.07 -31.11 -4.46
C SER A 362 9.17 -32.48 -5.13
N ASN A 363 10.39 -32.96 -5.40
CA ASN A 363 10.59 -34.25 -6.05
C ASN A 363 11.58 -35.13 -5.27
N THR A 364 11.20 -35.46 -4.04
CA THR A 364 11.80 -36.57 -3.28
C THR A 364 10.84 -37.03 -2.19
N ALA A 365 10.56 -38.34 -2.19
CA ALA A 365 9.89 -39.15 -1.15
C ALA A 365 8.37 -38.87 -1.00
N ALA A 366 7.46 -39.66 -1.60
CA ALA A 366 7.17 -41.07 -1.29
C ALA A 366 7.24 -41.34 0.23
N TYR A 367 6.08 -41.63 0.82
CA TYR A 367 5.84 -42.03 2.21
C TYR A 367 5.84 -40.91 3.26
N MET A 368 4.71 -40.19 3.37
CA MET A 368 3.97 -39.95 4.62
C MET A 368 2.75 -39.04 4.34
N PRO A 369 1.54 -39.34 4.87
CA PRO A 369 0.41 -38.45 4.75
C PRO A 369 0.42 -37.46 5.91
N ILE A 370 0.72 -36.19 5.65
CA ILE A 370 0.42 -35.10 6.59
C ILE A 370 -0.46 -34.10 5.86
N ASN A 371 -1.67 -33.92 6.41
CA ASN A 371 -2.69 -32.96 6.03
C ASN A 371 -2.13 -31.55 5.79
N SER A 372 -1.86 -31.19 4.54
CA SER A 372 -1.88 -29.80 4.11
C SER A 372 -3.09 -29.63 3.18
N ASN A 373 -4.05 -28.81 3.63
CA ASN A 373 -5.24 -28.45 2.88
C ASN A 373 -4.90 -28.12 1.41
N PRO A 374 -5.55 -28.76 0.43
CA PRO A 374 -5.40 -28.37 -0.96
C PRO A 374 -5.95 -26.95 -1.12
N LEU A 375 -5.10 -26.04 -1.59
CA LEU A 375 -5.55 -24.70 -1.99
C LEU A 375 -6.60 -24.85 -3.10
N ASN A 376 -7.63 -24.02 -3.00
CA ASN A 376 -8.84 -24.01 -3.82
C ASN A 376 -8.47 -23.96 -5.33
N PRO A 377 -9.02 -24.82 -6.20
CA PRO A 377 -8.69 -24.86 -7.64
C PRO A 377 -8.80 -23.50 -8.36
N ALA A 378 -9.65 -22.60 -7.85
CA ALA A 378 -9.77 -21.22 -8.34
C ALA A 378 -8.49 -20.38 -8.20
N GLU A 379 -7.67 -20.62 -7.18
CA GLU A 379 -6.40 -19.90 -7.01
C GLU A 379 -5.32 -20.38 -7.98
N ASP A 380 -5.34 -21.68 -8.34
CA ASP A 380 -4.41 -22.23 -9.31
C ASP A 380 -4.75 -21.79 -10.74
N GLU A 381 -6.03 -21.59 -11.03
CA GLU A 381 -6.50 -20.97 -12.27
C GLU A 381 -6.11 -19.49 -12.35
N PHE A 382 -6.31 -18.73 -11.27
CA PHE A 382 -5.87 -17.32 -11.18
C PHE A 382 -4.35 -17.17 -11.33
N LYS A 383 -3.56 -18.07 -10.71
CA LYS A 383 -2.10 -18.09 -10.87
C LYS A 383 -1.68 -18.47 -12.30
N ARG A 384 -2.48 -19.27 -13.00
CA ARG A 384 -2.23 -19.64 -14.41
C ARG A 384 -2.57 -18.48 -15.34
N GLU A 385 -3.67 -17.76 -15.09
CA GLU A 385 -4.03 -16.54 -15.81
C GLU A 385 -3.03 -15.41 -15.57
N VAL A 386 -2.61 -15.15 -14.34
CA VAL A 386 -1.58 -14.14 -14.05
C VAL A 386 -0.26 -14.51 -14.73
N ARG A 387 0.06 -15.81 -14.86
CA ARG A 387 1.25 -16.26 -15.62
C ARG A 387 1.08 -16.03 -17.12
N ALA A 388 -0.09 -16.29 -17.68
CA ALA A 388 -0.39 -16.06 -19.09
C ALA A 388 -0.38 -14.55 -19.43
N LEU A 389 -1.00 -13.73 -18.57
CA LEU A 389 -1.06 -12.28 -18.71
C LEU A 389 0.34 -11.67 -18.55
N LYS A 390 1.14 -12.16 -17.61
CA LYS A 390 2.53 -11.72 -17.44
C LYS A 390 3.42 -12.16 -18.60
N GLY A 391 3.16 -13.34 -19.19
CA GLY A 391 3.82 -13.79 -20.42
C GLY A 391 3.47 -12.90 -21.61
N LEU A 392 2.20 -12.52 -21.75
CA LEU A 392 1.72 -11.61 -22.79
C LEU A 392 2.30 -10.19 -22.62
N VAL A 393 2.33 -9.69 -21.38
CA VAL A 393 2.80 -8.34 -21.04
C VAL A 393 4.33 -8.22 -21.00
N LEU A 394 5.07 -9.32 -20.80
CA LEU A 394 6.54 -9.35 -20.88
C LEU A 394 7.06 -9.77 -22.27
N ASN A 395 6.22 -10.35 -23.13
CA ASN A 395 6.52 -10.51 -24.56
C ASN A 395 6.34 -9.14 -25.29
N ARG A 396 7.01 -8.09 -24.77
CA ARG A 396 6.95 -6.72 -25.30
C ARG A 396 7.72 -6.52 -26.60
N ARG A 397 8.23 -7.58 -27.23
CA ARG A 397 8.76 -7.48 -28.60
C ARG A 397 7.66 -7.28 -29.65
N SER A 398 6.39 -7.45 -29.30
CA SER A 398 5.25 -7.25 -30.21
C SER A 398 4.63 -5.84 -30.17
N PHE A 399 5.02 -4.98 -29.21
CA PHE A 399 4.41 -3.64 -29.03
C PHE A 399 5.30 -2.47 -29.46
N MET A 400 6.52 -2.74 -29.93
CA MET A 400 7.27 -1.73 -30.66
C MET A 400 6.95 -1.92 -32.15
N PRO A 401 6.13 -1.05 -32.78
CA PRO A 401 6.10 -1.01 -34.23
C PRO A 401 7.54 -0.89 -34.72
N PRO A 402 7.95 -1.64 -35.75
CA PRO A 402 9.30 -1.54 -36.28
C PRO A 402 9.52 -0.06 -36.64
N THR A 403 10.34 0.63 -35.86
CA THR A 403 10.77 1.98 -36.19
C THR A 403 11.37 1.89 -37.58
N ALA A 404 10.69 2.46 -38.57
CA ALA A 404 11.15 2.52 -39.94
C ALA A 404 12.56 3.11 -39.90
N ARG A 405 13.57 2.27 -40.18
CA ARG A 405 14.92 2.76 -40.41
C ARG A 405 14.80 3.76 -41.56
N PRO A 406 15.29 5.01 -41.42
CA PRO A 406 15.35 5.91 -42.55
C PRO A 406 16.11 5.18 -43.66
N SER A 407 15.44 4.91 -44.76
CA SER A 407 16.04 4.36 -45.96
C SER A 407 17.13 5.33 -46.37
N VAL A 408 18.39 4.94 -46.18
CA VAL A 408 19.53 5.66 -46.73
C VAL A 408 19.30 5.72 -48.23
N PRO A 409 19.15 6.90 -48.85
CA PRO A 409 18.97 7.00 -50.28
C PRO A 409 20.20 6.37 -50.94
N SER A 410 19.96 5.29 -51.68
CA SER A 410 20.96 4.68 -52.54
C SER A 410 21.39 5.72 -53.56
N ASN A 411 22.63 6.22 -53.43
CA ASN A 411 23.23 7.09 -54.43
C ASN A 411 23.12 6.44 -55.81
N PRO A 412 22.60 7.14 -56.84
CA PRO A 412 22.65 6.63 -58.19
C PRO A 412 24.11 6.48 -58.60
N VAL A 413 24.46 5.26 -58.99
CA VAL A 413 25.74 4.90 -59.59
C VAL A 413 25.95 5.81 -60.80
N ARG A 414 26.95 6.68 -60.72
CA ARG A 414 27.43 7.50 -61.84
C ARG A 414 28.19 6.56 -62.77
N THR A 415 27.56 6.16 -63.87
CA THR A 415 28.27 5.51 -64.99
C THR A 415 29.25 6.51 -65.62
N PRO A 416 30.42 6.04 -66.09
CA PRO A 416 31.47 6.88 -66.67
C PRO A 416 31.04 7.55 -67.98
#